data_AF-A0A0G4F6C7-F1
#
_entry.id   AF-A0A0G4F6C7-F1
#
_cell.length_a   1.000
_cell.length_b   1.000
_cell.length_c   1.000
_cell.angle_alpha   90.00
_cell.angle_beta   90.00
_cell.angle_gamma   90.00
#
_symmetry.space_group_name_H-M   'P 1'
#
loop_
_entity.id
_entity.type
_entity.pdbx_description
1 polymer ?
#
loop_
_entity_poly.entity_id
_entity_poly.type
_entity_poly.pdbx_seq_one_letter_code
_entity_poly.pdbx_strand_id
1 'polypeptide(L)'
;MEAPSGSYRLIHSPSGRVGSPSGVPFSLLPGSVIQLIPQFLTLSSAVLRFRRVDKHTLSQLSLAVVIPLLTRLLALLVPSLPFGAHVMVTFPQLPLRLESVGDGDGMSCHLSVLFEQLTRRLFFLERGGDWGRWKPHVEMLSVMVVGQPIALDEVNFSGFGQCADYLGKNEAVRQWLILSRLIAFLSISHPQLPTMLMDGNRIRPVPLRHTLSLPDMLPADPLFGRGQYDAANPPTVLDDDRSITYRSYSCMVAFVLFKYLWAAGVLRCAKSWLSTRLMSLSSRRARHLMAASGVGQLRHCAAVCDRKGEYGSHERLIVLGGEQLGATGQLAFLTMRDTGVSYLISVLTTESPPFDRTRVAVMRVVGEHFTLACKLWLEEKEEEPAMKLPSSAGIAWMVFGGLRVHRHRTGNRRWGV
;
A
#
# COMPACT_ATOMS: atom_id res chain seq x y z
N MET A 1 -30.80 -91.52 19.39
CA MET A 1 -29.89 -90.60 20.10
C MET A 1 -28.51 -90.85 19.52
N GLU A 2 -28.22 -90.15 18.42
CA GLU A 2 -26.93 -90.21 17.73
C GLU A 2 -26.27 -88.84 17.87
N ALA A 3 -25.02 -88.83 18.29
CA ALA A 3 -24.14 -87.68 18.21
C ALA A 3 -22.79 -88.15 17.68
N PRO A 4 -22.35 -87.67 16.51
CA PRO A 4 -20.96 -87.58 16.12
C PRO A 4 -20.51 -86.10 16.22
N SER A 5 -19.36 -85.78 16.82
CA SER A 5 -17.99 -85.99 16.36
C SER A 5 -17.49 -84.92 15.37
N GLY A 6 -16.31 -84.36 15.70
CA GLY A 6 -15.42 -83.59 14.84
C GLY A 6 -15.69 -82.08 14.83
N SER A 7 -14.73 -81.18 14.70
CA SER A 7 -13.26 -81.23 14.57
C SER A 7 -12.82 -79.77 14.58
N TYR A 8 -11.67 -79.46 15.19
CA TYR A 8 -11.04 -78.15 15.15
C TYR A 8 -10.61 -77.75 13.72
N ARG A 9 -10.74 -76.46 13.39
CA ARG A 9 -9.90 -75.78 12.38
C ARG A 9 -9.70 -74.29 12.71
N LEU A 10 -8.44 -73.88 12.65
CA LEU A 10 -7.88 -72.56 12.90
C LEU A 10 -8.19 -71.54 11.79
N ILE A 11 -8.34 -70.29 12.23
CA ILE A 11 -7.83 -69.02 11.67
C ILE A 11 -8.05 -68.75 10.17
N HIS A 12 -8.88 -67.76 9.87
CA HIS A 12 -8.48 -66.53 9.17
C HIS A 12 -9.62 -65.49 9.28
N SER A 13 -9.43 -64.46 10.10
CA SER A 13 -10.25 -63.25 10.05
C SER A 13 -9.69 -62.33 8.96
N PRO A 14 -10.47 -61.91 7.96
CA PRO A 14 -10.06 -60.81 7.11
C PRO A 14 -10.28 -59.52 7.90
N SER A 15 -9.20 -58.94 8.39
CA SER A 15 -9.16 -57.56 8.90
C SER A 15 -9.37 -56.59 7.74
N GLY A 16 -10.62 -56.47 7.29
CA GLY A 16 -11.06 -55.38 6.43
C GLY A 16 -11.25 -54.11 7.26
N ARG A 17 -10.15 -53.46 7.68
CA ARG A 17 -10.23 -52.05 8.06
C ARG A 17 -10.43 -51.25 6.79
N VAL A 18 -11.69 -51.10 6.38
CA VAL A 18 -12.11 -49.99 5.53
C VAL A 18 -11.83 -48.75 6.37
N GLY A 19 -10.71 -48.08 6.09
CA GLY A 19 -10.44 -46.77 6.66
C GLY A 19 -11.58 -45.86 6.25
N SER A 20 -12.46 -45.53 7.18
CA SER A 20 -13.44 -44.47 6.97
C SER A 20 -12.70 -43.25 6.45
N PRO A 21 -13.11 -42.65 5.32
CA PRO A 21 -12.43 -41.47 4.80
C PRO A 21 -12.47 -40.40 5.88
N SER A 22 -11.30 -40.09 6.46
CA SER A 22 -11.13 -39.07 7.50
C SER A 22 -11.30 -37.70 6.85
N GLY A 23 -12.54 -37.31 6.62
CA GLY A 23 -12.87 -36.08 5.94
C GLY A 23 -14.29 -35.65 6.27
N VAL A 24 -14.44 -34.39 6.64
CA VAL A 24 -15.74 -33.74 6.78
C VAL A 24 -16.37 -33.65 5.38
N PRO A 25 -17.56 -34.24 5.16
CA PRO A 25 -18.27 -34.14 3.89
C PRO A 25 -18.60 -32.69 3.53
N PHE A 26 -18.56 -32.33 2.24
CA PHE A 26 -18.96 -30.99 1.76
C PHE A 26 -20.38 -30.59 2.18
N SER A 27 -21.26 -31.56 2.36
CA SER A 27 -22.64 -31.34 2.79
C SER A 27 -22.77 -30.78 4.22
N LEU A 28 -21.72 -30.88 5.04
CA LEU A 28 -21.70 -30.34 6.40
C LEU A 28 -21.18 -28.89 6.46
N LEU A 29 -20.83 -28.30 5.32
CA LEU A 29 -20.43 -26.90 5.26
C LEU A 29 -21.62 -25.96 5.48
N PRO A 30 -21.42 -24.82 6.16
CA PRO A 30 -22.43 -23.76 6.19
C PRO A 30 -22.83 -23.35 4.77
N GLY A 31 -24.13 -23.09 4.54
CA GLY A 31 -24.64 -22.75 3.21
C GLY A 31 -23.98 -21.52 2.57
N SER A 32 -23.53 -20.56 3.40
CA SER A 32 -22.74 -19.40 2.96
C SER A 32 -21.42 -19.79 2.29
N VAL A 33 -20.81 -20.88 2.75
CA VAL A 33 -19.54 -21.41 2.24
C VAL A 33 -19.75 -22.16 0.93
N ILE A 34 -20.83 -22.94 0.84
CA ILE A 34 -21.21 -23.69 -0.38
C ILE A 34 -21.45 -22.75 -1.56
N GLN A 35 -22.01 -21.57 -1.32
CA GLN A 35 -22.27 -20.56 -2.36
C GLN A 35 -21.00 -19.90 -2.92
N LEU A 36 -19.90 -19.89 -2.17
CA LEU A 36 -18.63 -19.32 -2.63
C LEU A 36 -17.89 -20.28 -3.58
N ILE A 37 -18.04 -21.59 -3.39
CA ILE A 37 -17.29 -22.63 -4.12
C ILE A 37 -17.41 -22.52 -5.66
N PRO A 38 -18.61 -22.38 -6.26
CA PRO A 38 -18.74 -22.23 -7.71
C PRO A 38 -18.06 -20.98 -8.25
N GLN A 39 -18.04 -19.89 -7.47
CA GLN A 39 -17.39 -18.65 -7.85
C GLN A 39 -15.87 -18.87 -7.91
N PHE A 40 -15.25 -19.58 -6.98
CA PHE A 40 -13.81 -19.89 -7.04
C PHE A 40 -13.40 -20.83 -8.15
N LEU A 41 -14.23 -21.85 -8.44
CA LEU A 41 -13.94 -22.84 -9.48
C LEU A 41 -14.06 -22.27 -10.90
N THR A 42 -14.73 -21.13 -11.06
CA THR A 42 -14.82 -20.43 -12.33
C THR A 42 -13.64 -19.48 -12.59
N LEU A 43 -12.81 -19.20 -11.58
CA LEU A 43 -11.96 -18.01 -11.54
C LEU A 43 -10.47 -18.22 -11.92
N SER A 44 -9.88 -19.39 -11.69
CA SER A 44 -8.46 -19.64 -12.04
C SER A 44 -8.31 -20.59 -13.23
N SER A 45 -7.59 -20.18 -14.29
CA SER A 45 -7.21 -21.05 -15.41
C SER A 45 -6.36 -22.27 -15.01
N ALA A 46 -5.68 -22.20 -13.86
CA ALA A 46 -5.00 -23.35 -13.26
C ALA A 46 -6.00 -24.34 -12.61
N VAL A 47 -7.09 -23.83 -12.03
CA VAL A 47 -8.25 -24.63 -11.59
C VAL A 47 -9.12 -25.06 -12.78
N LEU A 48 -9.03 -24.40 -13.94
CA LEU A 48 -9.67 -24.89 -15.17
C LEU A 48 -9.08 -26.22 -15.67
N ARG A 49 -7.93 -26.71 -15.15
CA ARG A 49 -7.54 -28.12 -15.33
C ARG A 49 -8.41 -29.09 -14.51
N PHE A 50 -9.02 -28.63 -13.43
CA PHE A 50 -10.10 -29.33 -12.72
C PHE A 50 -11.48 -29.12 -13.36
N ARG A 51 -11.62 -28.38 -14.47
CA ARG A 51 -12.93 -28.14 -15.13
C ARG A 51 -13.54 -29.39 -15.78
N ARG A 52 -12.83 -30.52 -15.78
CA ARG A 52 -13.37 -31.85 -16.13
C ARG A 52 -13.81 -32.66 -14.92
N VAL A 53 -13.77 -32.08 -13.72
CA VAL A 53 -14.29 -32.69 -12.50
C VAL A 53 -15.75 -32.28 -12.40
N ASP A 54 -16.62 -33.27 -12.58
CA ASP A 54 -18.07 -33.16 -12.50
C ASP A 54 -18.48 -32.42 -11.21
N LYS A 55 -19.56 -31.63 -11.24
CA LYS A 55 -20.15 -31.02 -10.02
C LYS A 55 -20.42 -32.09 -8.95
N HIS A 56 -20.70 -33.32 -9.38
CA HIS A 56 -20.83 -34.48 -8.51
C HIS A 56 -19.52 -34.94 -7.84
N THR A 57 -18.37 -34.69 -8.46
CA THR A 57 -17.07 -35.03 -7.87
C THR A 57 -16.59 -33.94 -6.90
N LEU A 58 -17.07 -32.71 -7.05
CA LEU A 58 -16.84 -31.62 -6.10
C LEU A 58 -17.52 -31.84 -4.75
N SER A 59 -18.73 -32.41 -4.74
CA SER A 59 -19.40 -32.80 -3.48
C SER A 59 -18.72 -33.99 -2.78
N GLN A 60 -17.83 -34.71 -3.48
CA GLN A 60 -17.06 -35.84 -2.95
C GLN A 60 -15.67 -35.46 -2.44
N LEU A 61 -15.18 -34.25 -2.70
CA LEU A 61 -13.92 -33.80 -2.10
C LEU A 61 -14.10 -33.70 -0.57
N SER A 62 -13.03 -33.65 0.21
CA SER A 62 -13.14 -33.30 1.63
C SER A 62 -12.45 -31.97 1.88
N LEU A 63 -12.81 -31.28 2.95
CA LEU A 63 -12.10 -30.05 3.34
C LEU A 63 -10.59 -30.28 3.54
N ALA A 64 -10.22 -31.47 4.00
CA ALA A 64 -8.84 -31.90 4.12
C ALA A 64 -8.07 -31.90 2.78
N VAL A 65 -8.78 -32.08 1.65
CA VAL A 65 -8.20 -32.00 0.30
C VAL A 65 -8.23 -30.58 -0.24
N VAL A 66 -9.33 -29.84 0.00
CA VAL A 66 -9.51 -28.52 -0.60
C VAL A 66 -8.69 -27.43 0.07
N ILE A 67 -8.51 -27.48 1.39
CA ILE A 67 -7.69 -26.50 2.13
C ILE A 67 -6.25 -26.46 1.57
N PRO A 68 -5.52 -27.58 1.44
CA PRO A 68 -4.19 -27.57 0.82
C PRO A 68 -4.16 -26.98 -0.59
N LEU A 69 -5.21 -27.18 -1.39
CA LEU A 69 -5.30 -26.60 -2.73
C LEU A 69 -5.44 -25.07 -2.67
N LEU A 70 -6.31 -24.56 -1.80
CA LEU A 70 -6.48 -23.10 -1.60
C LEU A 70 -5.20 -22.47 -1.04
N THR A 71 -4.53 -23.13 -0.09
CA THR A 71 -3.22 -22.69 0.42
C THR A 71 -2.19 -22.59 -0.70
N ARG A 72 -2.12 -23.59 -1.59
CA ARG A 72 -1.22 -23.55 -2.76
C ARG A 72 -1.58 -22.45 -3.74
N LEU A 73 -2.87 -22.22 -4.02
CA LEU A 73 -3.31 -21.12 -4.87
C LEU A 73 -2.91 -19.77 -4.28
N LEU A 74 -3.08 -19.60 -2.97
CA LEU A 74 -2.65 -18.37 -2.29
C LEU A 74 -1.14 -18.20 -2.37
N ALA A 75 -0.36 -19.28 -2.17
CA ALA A 75 1.10 -19.26 -2.33
C ALA A 75 1.58 -18.96 -3.76
N LEU A 76 0.76 -19.23 -4.77
CA LEU A 76 1.04 -18.85 -6.17
C LEU A 76 0.60 -17.42 -6.48
N LEU A 77 -0.52 -16.97 -5.90
CA LEU A 77 -1.06 -15.63 -6.13
C LEU A 77 -0.20 -14.55 -5.48
N VAL A 78 0.29 -14.78 -4.26
CA VAL A 78 1.03 -13.77 -3.49
C VAL A 78 2.31 -13.30 -4.21
N PRO A 79 3.18 -14.18 -4.74
CA PRO A 79 4.35 -13.75 -5.52
C PRO A 79 4.01 -13.06 -6.84
N SER A 80 2.80 -13.27 -7.38
CA SER A 80 2.35 -12.59 -8.60
C SER A 80 1.91 -11.14 -8.33
N LEU A 81 1.73 -10.77 -7.06
CA LEU A 81 1.47 -9.38 -6.69
C LEU A 81 2.72 -8.52 -6.92
N PRO A 82 2.55 -7.28 -7.40
CA PRO A 82 3.66 -6.38 -7.75
C PRO A 82 4.37 -5.78 -6.53
N PHE A 83 4.25 -6.38 -5.34
CA PHE A 83 4.83 -5.90 -4.09
C PHE A 83 6.23 -6.46 -3.80
N GLY A 84 6.62 -7.54 -4.48
CA GLY A 84 7.89 -8.22 -4.21
C GLY A 84 8.00 -8.65 -2.74
N ALA A 85 9.15 -8.40 -2.12
CA ALA A 85 9.43 -8.78 -0.73
C ALA A 85 8.74 -7.89 0.33
N HIS A 86 8.01 -6.84 -0.06
CA HIS A 86 7.47 -5.86 0.89
C HIS A 86 6.12 -6.26 1.50
N VAL A 87 5.46 -7.29 0.97
CA VAL A 87 4.17 -7.78 1.50
C VAL A 87 4.26 -9.27 1.71
N MET A 88 3.81 -9.71 2.88
CA MET A 88 3.66 -11.12 3.22
C MET A 88 2.20 -11.37 3.54
N VAL A 89 1.51 -12.19 2.75
CA VAL A 89 0.18 -12.66 3.14
C VAL A 89 0.37 -13.89 4.02
N THR A 90 -0.08 -13.78 5.26
CA THR A 90 0.01 -14.90 6.20
C THR A 90 -0.87 -16.05 5.71
N PHE A 91 -0.44 -17.28 5.99
CA PHE A 91 -1.28 -18.46 5.79
C PHE A 91 -1.91 -18.81 7.13
N PRO A 92 -3.24 -19.01 7.18
CA PRO A 92 -3.85 -19.50 8.40
C PRO A 92 -3.29 -20.91 8.68
N GLN A 93 -2.71 -21.10 9.87
CA GLN A 93 -2.06 -22.35 10.22
C GLN A 93 -3.10 -23.44 10.47
N LEU A 94 -2.87 -24.62 9.91
CA LEU A 94 -3.59 -25.83 10.31
C LEU A 94 -3.14 -26.19 11.74
N PRO A 95 -4.05 -26.50 12.68
CA PRO A 95 -3.64 -26.98 13.98
C PRO A 95 -2.75 -28.23 13.82
N LEU A 96 -1.51 -28.15 14.29
CA LEU A 96 -0.46 -29.16 14.09
C LEU A 96 -0.74 -30.50 14.79
N ARG A 97 -1.75 -30.57 15.66
CA ARG A 97 -2.14 -31.79 16.36
C ARG A 97 -3.64 -32.02 16.23
N LEU A 98 -3.99 -32.80 15.21
CA LEU A 98 -5.31 -33.38 14.99
C LEU A 98 -5.65 -34.50 15.98
N GLU A 99 -4.68 -35.02 16.73
CA GLU A 99 -4.76 -36.34 17.35
C GLU A 99 -5.41 -36.36 18.75
N SER A 100 -5.76 -35.22 19.35
CA SER A 100 -6.19 -35.18 20.76
C SER A 100 -7.57 -34.56 21.03
N VAL A 101 -8.39 -34.28 20.01
CA VAL A 101 -9.77 -33.81 20.23
C VAL A 101 -10.69 -35.02 20.15
N GLY A 102 -11.03 -35.56 21.31
CA GLY A 102 -11.78 -36.81 21.50
C GLY A 102 -13.24 -36.81 21.02
N ASP A 103 -13.71 -35.75 20.35
CA ASP A 103 -15.07 -35.67 19.78
C ASP A 103 -15.00 -35.08 18.37
N GLY A 104 -15.55 -35.79 17.38
CA GLY A 104 -15.41 -35.50 15.94
C GLY A 104 -15.95 -34.13 15.47
N ASP A 105 -16.69 -33.40 16.31
CA ASP A 105 -17.35 -32.15 15.94
C ASP A 105 -16.41 -30.93 15.93
N GLY A 106 -15.40 -30.89 16.81
CA GLY A 106 -14.45 -29.76 16.87
C GLY A 106 -13.56 -29.64 15.63
N MET A 107 -13.32 -30.75 14.94
CA MET A 107 -12.51 -30.76 13.72
C MET A 107 -13.25 -30.11 12.55
N SER A 108 -14.56 -30.30 12.46
CA SER A 108 -15.40 -29.77 11.39
C SER A 108 -15.51 -28.24 11.44
N CYS A 109 -15.64 -27.67 12.64
CA CYS A 109 -15.73 -26.22 12.78
C CYS A 109 -14.40 -25.53 12.43
N HIS A 110 -13.25 -26.08 12.87
CA HIS A 110 -11.94 -25.52 12.55
C HIS A 110 -11.61 -25.54 11.06
N LEU A 111 -11.86 -26.67 10.37
CA LEU A 111 -11.64 -26.75 8.92
C LEU A 111 -12.57 -25.80 8.16
N SER A 112 -13.81 -25.63 8.63
CA SER A 112 -14.76 -24.68 8.02
C SER A 112 -14.28 -23.23 8.15
N VAL A 113 -13.79 -22.83 9.32
CA VAL A 113 -13.21 -21.48 9.55
C VAL A 113 -11.99 -21.26 8.67
N LEU A 114 -11.07 -22.22 8.60
CA LEU A 114 -9.87 -22.12 7.76
C LEU A 114 -10.22 -22.01 6.28
N PHE A 115 -11.18 -22.82 5.82
CA PHE A 115 -11.69 -22.75 4.46
C PHE A 115 -12.27 -21.38 4.16
N GLU A 116 -13.10 -20.83 5.04
CA GLU A 116 -13.70 -19.50 4.88
C GLU A 116 -12.63 -18.40 4.81
N GLN A 117 -11.64 -18.42 5.71
CA GLN A 117 -10.53 -17.46 5.72
C GLN A 117 -9.72 -17.49 4.43
N LEU A 118 -9.31 -18.69 3.97
CA LEU A 118 -8.54 -18.86 2.74
C LEU A 118 -9.32 -18.39 1.51
N THR A 119 -10.59 -18.78 1.44
CA THR A 119 -11.52 -18.40 0.38
C THR A 119 -11.65 -16.88 0.32
N ARG A 120 -11.87 -16.23 1.47
CA ARG A 120 -11.99 -14.77 1.57
C ARG A 120 -10.72 -14.05 1.13
N ARG A 121 -9.53 -14.51 1.55
CA ARG A 121 -8.24 -13.91 1.14
C ARG A 121 -8.05 -13.99 -0.37
N LEU A 122 -8.29 -15.16 -0.95
CA LEU A 122 -8.22 -15.35 -2.40
C LEU A 122 -9.21 -14.43 -3.11
N PHE A 123 -10.45 -14.32 -2.63
CA PHE A 123 -11.45 -13.42 -3.20
C PHE A 123 -10.92 -11.99 -3.30
N PHE A 124 -10.44 -11.44 -2.18
CA PHE A 124 -10.05 -10.05 -2.10
C PHE A 124 -8.80 -9.75 -2.93
N LEU A 125 -7.81 -10.64 -2.89
CA LEU A 125 -6.58 -10.47 -3.69
C LEU A 125 -6.86 -10.59 -5.18
N GLU A 126 -7.64 -11.59 -5.62
CA GLU A 126 -7.94 -11.77 -7.03
C GLU A 126 -8.84 -10.66 -7.58
N ARG A 127 -9.91 -10.32 -6.84
CA ARG A 127 -10.86 -9.28 -7.24
C ARG A 127 -10.35 -7.89 -6.91
N GLY A 128 -9.16 -7.73 -6.35
CA GLY A 128 -8.62 -6.45 -5.92
C GLY A 128 -8.27 -5.49 -7.03
N GLY A 129 -8.16 -5.94 -8.28
CA GLY A 129 -7.87 -5.08 -9.43
C GLY A 129 -6.39 -4.75 -9.55
N ASP A 130 -6.06 -3.50 -9.86
CA ASP A 130 -4.66 -3.11 -10.10
C ASP A 130 -3.91 -2.87 -8.78
N TRP A 131 -3.30 -3.95 -8.26
CA TRP A 131 -2.43 -3.87 -7.10
C TRP A 131 -1.11 -3.14 -7.38
N GLY A 132 -0.70 -3.01 -8.66
CA GLY A 132 0.54 -2.36 -9.08
C GLY A 132 0.63 -0.92 -8.64
N ARG A 133 -0.52 -0.23 -8.65
CA ARG A 133 -0.71 1.13 -8.13
C ARG A 133 -0.16 1.34 -6.73
N TRP A 134 -0.19 0.33 -5.87
CA TRP A 134 0.18 0.43 -4.46
C TRP A 134 1.63 0.06 -4.15
N LYS A 135 2.40 -0.42 -5.13
CA LYS A 135 3.83 -0.72 -4.96
C LYS A 135 4.60 0.42 -4.25
N PRO A 136 4.55 1.68 -4.73
CA PRO A 136 5.27 2.79 -4.06
C PRO A 136 4.78 3.03 -2.63
N HIS A 137 3.48 2.90 -2.35
CA HIS A 137 2.92 3.08 -1.00
C HIS A 137 3.34 1.98 -0.05
N VAL A 138 3.39 0.74 -0.53
CA VAL A 138 3.88 -0.42 0.21
C VAL A 138 5.37 -0.26 0.53
N GLU A 139 6.18 0.24 -0.40
CA GLU A 139 7.58 0.57 -0.11
C GLU A 139 7.68 1.66 0.97
N MET A 140 6.88 2.73 0.86
CA MET A 140 6.79 3.78 1.89
C MET A 140 6.43 3.22 3.26
N LEU A 141 5.42 2.36 3.33
CA LEU A 141 5.00 1.67 4.55
C LEU A 141 6.10 0.77 5.10
N SER A 142 6.77 -0.02 4.26
CA SER A 142 7.85 -0.92 4.68
C SER A 142 9.00 -0.15 5.35
N VAL A 143 9.34 1.03 4.84
CA VAL A 143 10.33 1.93 5.45
C VAL A 143 9.87 2.41 6.82
N MET A 144 8.57 2.66 7.01
CA MET A 144 8.02 3.06 8.30
C MET A 144 8.05 1.93 9.33
N VAL A 145 7.84 0.68 8.92
CA VAL A 145 7.97 -0.51 9.78
C VAL A 145 9.40 -1.09 9.80
N VAL A 146 10.40 -0.23 9.63
CA VAL A 146 11.84 -0.57 9.78
C VAL A 146 12.26 -1.71 8.83
N GLY A 147 11.77 -1.68 7.60
CA GLY A 147 12.13 -2.62 6.54
C GLY A 147 11.47 -4.00 6.69
N GLN A 148 10.53 -4.18 7.61
CA GLN A 148 9.77 -5.43 7.71
C GLN A 148 8.71 -5.52 6.60
N PRO A 149 8.47 -6.72 6.04
CA PRO A 149 7.34 -6.93 5.16
C PRO A 149 6.02 -6.63 5.88
N ILE A 150 5.09 -6.01 5.17
CA ILE A 150 3.74 -5.79 5.68
C ILE A 150 3.03 -7.14 5.71
N ALA A 151 2.77 -7.63 6.91
CA ALA A 151 2.00 -8.85 7.12
C ALA A 151 0.51 -8.55 6.90
N LEU A 152 -0.10 -9.22 5.92
CA LEU A 152 -1.54 -9.21 5.73
C LEU A 152 -2.13 -10.48 6.34
N ASP A 153 -2.93 -10.31 7.40
CA ASP A 153 -3.56 -11.40 8.13
C ASP A 153 -5.09 -11.28 8.15
N GLU A 154 -5.74 -12.11 8.96
CA GLU A 154 -7.20 -12.12 9.02
C GLU A 154 -7.79 -10.78 9.46
N VAL A 155 -7.07 -9.98 10.23
CA VAL A 155 -7.57 -8.68 10.67
C VAL A 155 -7.59 -7.68 9.50
N ASN A 156 -6.62 -7.77 8.59
CA ASN A 156 -6.63 -6.99 7.35
C ASN A 156 -7.85 -7.33 6.48
N PHE A 157 -8.12 -8.63 6.29
CA PHE A 157 -9.18 -9.09 5.39
C PHE A 157 -10.58 -9.08 6.03
N SER A 158 -10.71 -9.22 7.35
CA SER A 158 -12.00 -9.14 8.07
C SER A 158 -12.63 -7.75 8.06
N GLY A 159 -12.01 -6.78 7.38
CA GLY A 159 -12.57 -5.44 7.23
C GLY A 159 -13.79 -5.30 6.37
N PHE A 160 -14.05 -6.33 5.60
CA PHE A 160 -15.25 -6.49 4.84
C PHE A 160 -16.00 -7.64 5.49
N GLY A 161 -17.17 -7.35 6.06
CA GLY A 161 -18.00 -8.38 6.67
C GLY A 161 -18.39 -9.42 5.62
N GLN A 162 -18.68 -8.97 4.40
CA GLN A 162 -19.03 -9.83 3.27
C GLN A 162 -18.32 -9.42 1.97
N CYS A 163 -18.30 -10.34 1.00
CA CYS A 163 -17.75 -10.10 -0.33
C CYS A 163 -18.50 -8.97 -1.08
N ALA A 164 -19.81 -8.82 -0.83
CA ALA A 164 -20.60 -7.74 -1.40
C ALA A 164 -20.14 -6.36 -0.91
N ASP A 165 -19.81 -6.22 0.37
CA ASP A 165 -19.30 -4.97 0.94
C ASP A 165 -17.98 -4.56 0.30
N TYR A 166 -17.13 -5.54 -0.03
CA TYR A 166 -15.86 -5.31 -0.72
C TYR A 166 -16.07 -4.81 -2.15
N LEU A 167 -16.98 -5.43 -2.89
CA LEU A 167 -17.29 -5.05 -4.27
C LEU A 167 -18.10 -3.74 -4.36
N GLY A 168 -18.82 -3.38 -3.30
CA GLY A 168 -19.56 -2.12 -3.22
C GLY A 168 -18.68 -0.87 -3.03
N LYS A 169 -17.36 -1.04 -2.81
CA LYS A 169 -16.41 0.07 -2.68
C LYS A 169 -15.59 0.29 -3.93
N ASN A 170 -15.16 1.54 -4.13
CA ASN A 170 -14.17 1.88 -5.14
C ASN A 170 -12.88 1.07 -4.96
N GLU A 171 -12.26 0.72 -6.08
CA GLU A 171 -11.14 -0.22 -6.10
C GLU A 171 -9.94 0.26 -5.26
N ALA A 172 -9.52 1.50 -5.42
CA ALA A 172 -8.42 2.04 -4.64
C ALA A 172 -8.73 2.04 -3.13
N VAL A 173 -9.98 2.32 -2.75
CA VAL A 173 -10.41 2.35 -1.35
C VAL A 173 -10.34 0.95 -0.73
N ARG A 174 -10.86 -0.07 -1.42
CA ARG A 174 -10.86 -1.45 -0.91
C ARG A 174 -9.43 -1.99 -0.76
N GLN A 175 -8.55 -1.72 -1.73
CA GLN A 175 -7.14 -2.13 -1.69
C GLN A 175 -6.42 -1.46 -0.51
N TRP A 176 -6.62 -0.16 -0.34
CA TRP A 176 -6.01 0.60 0.75
C TRP A 176 -6.51 0.15 2.12
N LEU A 177 -7.79 -0.16 2.29
CA LEU A 177 -8.35 -0.68 3.54
C LEU A 177 -7.67 -2.00 3.95
N ILE A 178 -7.34 -2.87 3.00
CA ILE A 178 -6.60 -4.11 3.29
C ILE A 178 -5.17 -3.77 3.71
N LEU A 179 -4.48 -2.92 2.94
CA LEU A 179 -3.06 -2.61 3.14
C LEU A 179 -2.76 -1.80 4.40
N SER A 180 -3.66 -0.92 4.81
CA SER A 180 -3.43 0.04 5.90
C SER A 180 -3.90 -0.44 7.27
N ARG A 181 -4.68 -1.52 7.32
CA ARG A 181 -5.23 -2.05 8.56
C ARG A 181 -4.12 -2.51 9.48
N LEU A 182 -4.28 -2.19 10.77
CA LEU A 182 -3.32 -2.45 11.84
C LEU A 182 -1.95 -1.78 11.69
N ILE A 183 -1.78 -0.91 10.69
CA ILE A 183 -0.56 -0.13 10.61
C ILE A 183 -0.63 0.98 11.65
N ALA A 184 0.06 0.72 12.76
CA ALA A 184 0.28 1.66 13.83
C ALA A 184 1.70 2.21 13.76
N PHE A 185 1.85 3.48 14.09
CA PHE A 185 3.14 4.15 14.10
C PHE A 185 3.43 4.73 15.48
N LEU A 186 4.69 4.67 15.88
CA LEU A 186 5.16 5.39 17.06
C LEU A 186 5.39 6.85 16.66
N SER A 187 4.60 7.74 17.26
CA SER A 187 4.83 9.18 17.09
C SER A 187 6.12 9.58 17.79
N ILE A 188 6.97 10.41 17.17
CA ILE A 188 8.15 10.97 17.85
C ILE A 188 7.73 11.69 19.13
N SER A 189 6.61 12.43 19.06
CA SER A 189 6.11 13.20 20.18
C SER A 189 5.53 12.32 21.29
N HIS A 190 5.06 11.11 20.95
CA HIS A 190 4.38 10.20 21.88
C HIS A 190 4.77 8.74 21.57
N PRO A 191 6.01 8.31 21.90
CA PRO A 191 6.51 6.99 21.54
C PRO A 191 5.78 5.84 22.27
N GLN A 192 4.98 6.16 23.28
CA GLN A 192 4.23 5.16 24.06
C GLN A 192 2.84 4.87 23.48
N LEU A 193 2.32 5.71 22.58
CA LEU A 193 0.97 5.58 22.04
C LEU A 193 1.02 5.27 20.55
N PRO A 194 0.89 3.99 20.15
CA PRO A 194 0.80 3.62 18.76
C PRO A 194 -0.38 4.36 18.13
N THR A 195 -0.08 5.18 17.12
CA THR A 195 -1.06 5.98 16.40
C THR A 195 -1.44 5.23 15.14
N MET A 196 -2.71 4.84 15.05
CA MET A 196 -3.25 4.21 13.86
C MET A 196 -3.31 5.19 12.70
N LEU A 197 -2.82 4.78 11.53
CA LEU A 197 -2.93 5.56 10.30
C LEU A 197 -4.39 5.76 9.88
N MET A 198 -5.20 4.73 10.14
CA MET A 198 -6.59 4.66 9.78
C MET A 198 -7.44 4.08 10.90
N ASP A 199 -8.68 4.53 10.93
CA ASP A 199 -9.75 3.96 11.74
C ASP A 199 -11.01 3.84 10.87
N GLY A 200 -11.40 2.59 10.58
CA GLY A 200 -12.43 2.30 9.58
C GLY A 200 -12.08 2.87 8.21
N ASN A 201 -12.94 3.75 7.69
CA ASN A 201 -12.71 4.45 6.41
C ASN A 201 -12.06 5.83 6.57
N ARG A 202 -11.76 6.24 7.80
CA ARG A 202 -11.17 7.55 8.07
C ARG A 202 -9.65 7.43 8.07
N ILE A 203 -9.00 8.44 7.53
CA ILE A 203 -7.55 8.55 7.49
C ILE A 203 -7.13 9.68 8.42
N ARG A 204 -5.99 9.50 9.10
CA ARG A 204 -5.37 10.56 9.88
C ARG A 204 -4.39 11.31 8.98
N PRO A 205 -4.72 12.52 8.49
CA PRO A 205 -3.95 13.17 7.42
C PRO A 205 -2.61 13.76 7.88
N VAL A 206 -2.47 13.99 9.19
CA VAL A 206 -1.29 14.60 9.80
C VAL A 206 -0.97 13.83 11.09
N PRO A 207 0.29 13.38 11.27
CA PRO A 207 0.70 12.59 12.45
C PRO A 207 0.44 13.29 13.79
N LEU A 208 0.54 14.63 13.81
CA LEU A 208 0.36 15.46 14.99
C LEU A 208 -1.10 15.86 15.26
N ARG A 209 -2.02 15.57 14.34
CA ARG A 209 -3.45 15.85 14.55
C ARG A 209 -4.14 14.60 15.09
N HIS A 210 -5.05 14.82 16.03
CA HIS A 210 -5.91 13.77 16.57
C HIS A 210 -7.17 13.54 15.73
N THR A 211 -7.43 14.41 14.75
CA THR A 211 -8.60 14.31 13.87
C THR A 211 -8.41 13.26 12.79
N LEU A 212 -9.46 12.46 12.64
CA LEU A 212 -9.62 11.49 11.57
C LEU A 212 -10.54 12.11 10.52
N SER A 213 -10.07 12.21 9.28
CA SER A 213 -10.84 12.78 8.17
C SER A 213 -11.40 11.66 7.30
N LEU A 214 -12.66 11.78 6.88
CA LEU A 214 -13.23 10.90 5.88
C LEU A 214 -12.85 11.42 4.48
N PRO A 215 -12.18 10.63 3.63
CA PRO A 215 -11.94 11.04 2.26
C PRO A 215 -13.25 11.12 1.47
N ASP A 216 -13.44 12.23 0.77
CA ASP A 216 -14.55 12.42 -0.16
C ASP A 216 -14.08 12.15 -1.58
N MET A 217 -14.77 11.26 -2.29
CA MET A 217 -14.41 10.84 -3.64
C MET A 217 -15.20 11.68 -4.63
N LEU A 218 -14.49 12.42 -5.46
CA LEU A 218 -15.11 13.31 -6.43
C LEU A 218 -15.36 12.56 -7.75
N PRO A 219 -16.36 13.00 -8.54
CA PRO A 219 -16.47 12.60 -9.94
C PRO A 219 -15.28 13.14 -10.76
N ALA A 220 -15.33 12.99 -12.08
CA ALA A 220 -14.31 13.55 -12.97
C ALA A 220 -14.13 15.07 -12.73
N ASP A 221 -12.96 15.45 -12.24
CA ASP A 221 -12.64 16.83 -11.85
C ASP A 221 -11.92 17.57 -13.01
N PRO A 222 -12.42 18.75 -13.43
CA PRO A 222 -11.74 19.57 -14.45
C PRO A 222 -10.31 19.99 -14.06
N LEU A 223 -9.97 20.08 -12.77
CA LEU A 223 -8.66 20.53 -12.27
C LEU A 223 -7.49 19.69 -12.80
N PHE A 224 -7.72 18.41 -13.10
CA PHE A 224 -6.69 17.49 -13.60
C PHE A 224 -6.87 17.11 -15.08
N GLY A 225 -7.83 17.76 -15.77
CA GLY A 225 -8.13 17.53 -17.18
C GLY A 225 -8.96 16.26 -17.41
N ARG A 226 -9.90 16.32 -18.36
CA ARG A 226 -10.91 15.27 -18.58
C ARG A 226 -10.35 13.91 -19.02
N GLY A 227 -9.15 13.87 -19.62
CA GLY A 227 -8.56 12.65 -20.15
C GLY A 227 -7.83 11.76 -19.13
N GLN A 228 -7.84 12.11 -17.84
CA GLN A 228 -7.03 11.45 -16.81
C GLN A 228 -7.86 10.83 -15.67
N TYR A 229 -9.18 10.78 -15.81
CA TYR A 229 -10.06 10.23 -14.80
C TYR A 229 -10.02 8.70 -14.80
N ASP A 230 -9.69 8.11 -13.65
CA ASP A 230 -9.75 6.68 -13.37
C ASP A 230 -10.86 6.44 -12.34
N ALA A 231 -11.98 5.83 -12.75
CA ALA A 231 -13.09 5.54 -11.85
C ALA A 231 -12.71 4.56 -10.73
N ALA A 232 -11.72 3.69 -10.96
CA ALA A 232 -11.20 2.79 -9.95
C ALA A 232 -10.34 3.52 -8.89
N ASN A 233 -9.90 4.75 -9.17
CA ASN A 233 -9.03 5.57 -8.34
C ASN A 233 -9.40 7.06 -8.48
N PRO A 234 -10.61 7.44 -8.03
CA PRO A 234 -11.18 8.75 -8.32
C PRO A 234 -10.39 9.87 -7.65
N PRO A 235 -10.49 11.13 -8.14
CA PRO A 235 -10.02 12.30 -7.41
C PRO A 235 -10.60 12.34 -6.01
N THR A 236 -9.87 12.90 -5.06
CA THR A 236 -10.23 12.81 -3.64
C THR A 236 -9.94 14.11 -2.92
N VAL A 237 -10.80 14.49 -1.99
CA VAL A 237 -10.62 15.60 -1.05
C VAL A 237 -10.60 15.03 0.37
N LEU A 238 -9.89 15.68 1.28
CA LEU A 238 -9.91 15.34 2.70
C LEU A 238 -10.67 16.44 3.46
N ASP A 239 -11.59 16.05 4.34
CA ASP A 239 -12.53 16.97 5.00
C ASP A 239 -11.86 18.15 5.75
N ASP A 240 -10.69 17.91 6.36
CA ASP A 240 -9.89 18.94 7.06
C ASP A 240 -9.18 19.93 6.11
N ASP A 241 -9.19 19.67 4.80
CA ASP A 241 -8.40 20.34 3.78
C ASP A 241 -9.22 20.46 2.48
N ARG A 242 -10.50 20.89 2.60
CA ARG A 242 -11.43 20.98 1.46
C ARG A 242 -10.93 21.85 0.32
N SER A 243 -9.99 22.75 0.59
CA SER A 243 -9.35 23.58 -0.42
C SER A 243 -8.29 22.84 -1.23
N ILE A 244 -7.97 21.57 -0.91
CA ILE A 244 -6.99 20.75 -1.61
C ILE A 244 -7.63 19.50 -2.21
N THR A 245 -7.61 19.44 -3.54
CA THR A 245 -7.98 18.25 -4.29
C THR A 245 -6.75 17.44 -4.67
N TYR A 246 -6.77 16.15 -4.34
CA TYR A 246 -5.79 15.18 -4.80
C TYR A 246 -6.25 14.58 -6.12
N ARG A 247 -5.33 14.41 -7.07
CA ARG A 247 -5.63 13.88 -8.40
C ARG A 247 -6.30 12.51 -8.38
N SER A 248 -5.96 11.69 -7.39
CA SER A 248 -6.58 10.38 -7.16
C SER A 248 -6.50 9.98 -5.69
N TYR A 249 -7.29 8.99 -5.29
CA TYR A 249 -7.26 8.41 -3.95
C TYR A 249 -5.85 7.94 -3.57
N SER A 250 -5.16 7.23 -4.47
CA SER A 250 -3.77 6.82 -4.24
C SER A 250 -2.81 8.01 -4.10
N CYS A 251 -3.03 9.14 -4.79
CA CYS A 251 -2.23 10.35 -4.59
C CYS A 251 -2.41 10.91 -3.18
N MET A 252 -3.67 10.96 -2.71
CA MET A 252 -3.99 11.36 -1.35
C MET A 252 -3.20 10.51 -0.34
N VAL A 253 -3.25 9.19 -0.48
CA VAL A 253 -2.52 8.28 0.41
C VAL A 253 -1.00 8.52 0.35
N ALA A 254 -0.42 8.71 -0.84
CA ALA A 254 1.01 8.97 -0.97
C ALA A 254 1.44 10.24 -0.21
N PHE A 255 0.66 11.32 -0.31
CA PHE A 255 0.92 12.55 0.45
C PHE A 255 0.78 12.35 1.96
N VAL A 256 -0.21 11.55 2.40
CA VAL A 256 -0.35 11.21 3.82
C VAL A 256 0.88 10.44 4.30
N LEU A 257 1.25 9.33 3.64
CA LEU A 257 2.42 8.53 4.01
C LEU A 257 3.72 9.36 4.00
N PHE A 258 3.89 10.24 3.01
CA PHE A 258 5.02 11.16 2.95
C PHE A 258 5.10 12.06 4.20
N LYS A 259 3.97 12.63 4.65
CA LYS A 259 3.91 13.44 5.88
C LYS A 259 4.30 12.63 7.11
N TYR A 260 3.88 11.36 7.20
CA TYR A 260 4.28 10.51 8.31
C TYR A 260 5.77 10.19 8.30
N LEU A 261 6.33 9.80 7.15
CA LEU A 261 7.77 9.55 6.99
C LEU A 261 8.60 10.78 7.36
N TRP A 262 8.16 11.97 6.94
CA TRP A 262 8.80 13.24 7.31
C TRP A 262 8.70 13.51 8.82
N ALA A 263 7.50 13.42 9.40
CA ALA A 263 7.29 13.69 10.83
C ALA A 263 7.98 12.67 11.73
N ALA A 264 8.17 11.43 11.26
CA ALA A 264 8.93 10.38 11.93
C ALA A 264 10.44 10.56 11.80
N GLY A 265 10.92 11.62 11.13
CA GLY A 265 12.35 11.91 10.98
C GLY A 265 13.09 10.88 10.12
N VAL A 266 12.35 10.02 9.43
CA VAL A 266 12.89 8.96 8.56
C VAL A 266 13.48 9.58 7.29
N LEU A 267 12.89 10.68 6.82
CA LEU A 267 13.36 11.42 5.66
C LEU A 267 14.32 12.53 6.05
N ARG A 268 15.42 12.63 5.31
CA ARG A 268 16.38 13.74 5.40
C ARG A 268 16.21 14.64 4.19
N CYS A 269 16.20 15.94 4.40
CA CYS A 269 16.29 16.89 3.30
C CYS A 269 17.73 16.88 2.78
N ALA A 270 17.94 16.26 1.61
CA ALA A 270 19.24 16.26 0.95
C ALA A 270 19.53 17.64 0.35
N LYS A 271 18.53 18.23 -0.31
CA LYS A 271 18.63 19.52 -1.00
C LYS A 271 17.29 20.24 -1.10
N SER A 272 17.35 21.56 -1.26
CA SER A 272 16.19 22.40 -1.55
C SER A 272 16.58 23.56 -2.47
N TRP A 273 15.67 23.94 -3.35
CA TRP A 273 15.84 25.02 -4.31
C TRP A 273 14.57 25.87 -4.38
N LEU A 274 14.73 27.18 -4.38
CA LEU A 274 13.65 28.16 -4.47
C LEU A 274 13.96 29.16 -5.58
N SER A 275 12.98 29.43 -6.44
CA SER A 275 13.04 30.53 -7.40
C SER A 275 11.77 31.36 -7.39
N THR A 276 11.94 32.68 -7.28
CA THR A 276 10.88 33.66 -7.55
C THR A 276 10.97 34.22 -8.97
N ARG A 277 12.04 33.89 -9.71
CA ARG A 277 12.24 34.30 -11.10
C ARG A 277 11.48 33.36 -12.05
N LEU A 278 10.19 33.62 -12.27
CA LEU A 278 9.29 32.77 -13.07
C LEU A 278 9.73 32.55 -14.52
N MET A 279 10.60 33.42 -15.04
CA MET A 279 11.10 33.38 -16.42
C MET A 279 12.50 32.77 -16.56
N SER A 280 13.16 32.38 -15.45
CA SER A 280 14.46 31.72 -15.51
C SER A 280 14.37 30.36 -16.24
N LEU A 281 15.47 29.90 -16.82
CA LEU A 281 15.52 28.58 -17.47
C LEU A 281 15.17 27.47 -16.48
N SER A 282 15.63 27.59 -15.23
CA SER A 282 15.36 26.65 -14.15
C SER A 282 13.87 26.63 -13.77
N SER A 283 13.22 27.79 -13.65
CA SER A 283 11.77 27.90 -13.40
C SER A 283 10.93 27.37 -14.56
N ARG A 284 11.32 27.65 -15.82
CA ARG A 284 10.64 27.06 -17.00
C ARG A 284 10.75 25.54 -16.99
N ARG A 285 11.92 24.99 -16.63
CA ARG A 285 12.11 23.55 -16.49
C ARG A 285 11.26 22.97 -15.36
N ALA A 286 11.22 23.63 -14.20
CA ALA A 286 10.34 23.24 -13.10
C ALA A 286 8.87 23.22 -13.53
N ARG A 287 8.40 24.26 -14.23
CA ARG A 287 7.05 24.33 -14.81
C ARG A 287 6.78 23.20 -15.78
N HIS A 288 7.72 22.87 -16.67
CA HIS A 288 7.60 21.74 -17.57
C HIS A 288 7.47 20.41 -16.81
N LEU A 289 8.29 20.21 -15.78
CA LEU A 289 8.20 19.03 -14.91
C LEU A 289 6.89 18.98 -14.13
N MET A 290 6.30 20.12 -13.76
CA MET A 290 4.96 20.20 -13.14
C MET A 290 3.83 19.91 -14.14
N ALA A 291 4.00 20.32 -15.40
CA ALA A 291 3.00 20.10 -16.46
C ALA A 291 3.01 18.67 -17.02
N ALA A 292 4.10 17.92 -16.83
CA ALA A 292 4.23 16.57 -17.35
C ALA A 292 3.08 15.64 -16.86
N SER A 293 2.46 14.90 -17.77
CA SER A 293 1.31 14.06 -17.46
C SER A 293 1.74 12.65 -17.02
N GLY A 294 1.85 12.45 -15.71
CA GLY A 294 2.00 11.13 -15.08
C GLY A 294 3.33 10.41 -15.32
N VAL A 295 3.40 9.16 -14.86
CA VAL A 295 4.62 8.31 -14.82
C VAL A 295 5.19 8.03 -16.22
N GLY A 296 4.36 7.93 -17.26
CA GLY A 296 4.81 7.60 -18.62
C GLY A 296 5.79 8.64 -19.21
N GLN A 297 5.70 9.90 -18.78
CA GLN A 297 6.63 10.96 -19.16
C GLN A 297 7.86 11.03 -18.24
N LEU A 298 7.78 10.47 -17.02
CA LEU A 298 8.86 10.40 -16.04
C LEU A 298 9.28 8.94 -15.85
N ARG A 299 9.92 8.35 -16.87
CA ARG A 299 10.25 6.90 -16.97
C ARG A 299 11.12 6.33 -15.83
N HIS A 300 11.62 7.18 -14.92
CA HIS A 300 12.51 6.82 -13.83
C HIS A 300 11.92 7.08 -12.43
N CYS A 301 10.59 7.19 -12.31
CA CYS A 301 9.92 7.27 -11.01
C CYS A 301 8.97 6.09 -10.77
N ALA A 302 8.78 5.73 -9.51
CA ALA A 302 7.80 4.74 -9.09
C ALA A 302 6.37 5.33 -9.07
N ALA A 303 6.24 6.61 -8.73
CA ALA A 303 4.95 7.30 -8.72
C ALA A 303 5.10 8.80 -8.97
N VAL A 304 4.02 9.40 -9.52
CA VAL A 304 3.83 10.85 -9.57
C VAL A 304 2.45 11.15 -8.98
N CYS A 305 2.43 11.91 -7.90
CA CYS A 305 1.22 12.27 -7.19
C CYS A 305 1.03 13.78 -7.23
N ASP A 306 -0.17 14.22 -7.60
CA ASP A 306 -0.50 15.64 -7.72
C ASP A 306 -1.60 16.00 -6.72
N ARG A 307 -1.50 17.20 -6.15
CA ARG A 307 -2.60 17.87 -5.45
C ARG A 307 -2.64 19.35 -5.80
N LYS A 308 -3.84 19.92 -5.89
CA LYS A 308 -4.06 21.31 -6.27
C LYS A 308 -4.91 22.01 -5.22
N GLY A 309 -4.56 23.26 -4.93
CA GLY A 309 -5.37 24.15 -4.12
C GLY A 309 -6.36 24.95 -4.97
N GLU A 310 -7.46 25.41 -4.36
CA GLU A 310 -8.47 26.28 -4.99
C GLU A 310 -7.87 27.54 -5.63
N TYR A 311 -6.81 28.11 -5.04
CA TYR A 311 -6.12 29.31 -5.54
C TYR A 311 -5.04 29.02 -6.58
N GLY A 312 -5.13 27.89 -7.28
CA GLY A 312 -4.20 27.51 -8.34
C GLY A 312 -2.83 27.05 -7.85
N SER A 313 -2.64 26.85 -6.54
CA SER A 313 -1.43 26.22 -6.04
C SER A 313 -1.37 24.77 -6.52
N HIS A 314 -0.20 24.30 -6.92
CA HIS A 314 0.00 22.93 -7.38
C HIS A 314 1.20 22.34 -6.66
N GLU A 315 0.99 21.22 -5.98
CA GLU A 315 2.07 20.44 -5.42
C GLU A 315 2.13 19.07 -6.09
N ARG A 316 3.34 18.70 -6.48
CA ARG A 316 3.68 17.41 -7.07
C ARG A 316 4.68 16.70 -6.17
N LEU A 317 4.40 15.43 -5.93
CA LEU A 317 5.26 14.49 -5.21
C LEU A 317 5.69 13.41 -6.20
N ILE A 318 6.99 13.33 -6.48
CA ILE A 318 7.56 12.25 -7.29
C ILE A 318 8.27 11.29 -6.35
N VAL A 319 7.89 10.01 -6.39
CA VAL A 319 8.44 8.95 -5.56
C VAL A 319 9.45 8.14 -6.38
N LEU A 320 10.66 8.01 -5.86
CA LEU A 320 11.73 7.18 -6.41
C LEU A 320 11.90 5.97 -5.48
N GLY A 321 11.53 4.80 -5.97
CA GLY A 321 11.54 3.54 -5.23
C GLY A 321 12.93 2.91 -5.12
N GLY A 322 12.99 1.81 -4.37
CA GLY A 322 14.24 1.08 -4.12
C GLY A 322 14.92 0.58 -5.41
N GLU A 323 14.12 0.19 -6.41
CA GLU A 323 14.62 -0.24 -7.73
C GLU A 323 15.36 0.90 -8.45
N GLN A 324 14.84 2.12 -8.38
CA GLN A 324 15.44 3.28 -9.05
C GLN A 324 16.71 3.75 -8.33
N LEU A 325 16.78 3.54 -7.01
CA LEU A 325 17.95 3.86 -6.18
C LEU A 325 18.99 2.72 -6.15
N GLY A 326 18.64 1.52 -6.62
CA GLY A 326 19.51 0.35 -6.61
C GLY A 326 19.68 -0.28 -5.21
N ALA A 327 18.74 -0.05 -4.29
CA ALA A 327 18.78 -0.63 -2.95
C ALA A 327 17.39 -0.75 -2.32
N THR A 328 17.07 -1.95 -1.85
CA THR A 328 15.85 -2.25 -1.10
C THR A 328 15.76 -1.40 0.17
N GLY A 329 14.57 -0.86 0.46
CA GLY A 329 14.33 -0.02 1.63
C GLY A 329 14.87 1.41 1.52
N GLN A 330 15.45 1.81 0.39
CA GLN A 330 15.77 3.20 0.11
C GLN A 330 14.65 3.88 -0.67
N LEU A 331 14.31 5.11 -0.28
CA LEU A 331 13.32 5.94 -0.94
C LEU A 331 13.85 7.35 -1.08
N ALA A 332 13.50 7.98 -2.20
CA ALA A 332 13.70 9.40 -2.39
C ALA A 332 12.42 10.05 -2.93
N PHE A 333 12.23 11.31 -2.55
CA PHE A 333 11.08 12.11 -2.89
C PHE A 333 11.56 13.43 -3.49
N LEU A 334 10.99 13.80 -4.63
CA LEU A 334 11.09 15.15 -5.16
C LEU A 334 9.74 15.82 -4.93
N THR A 335 9.69 16.76 -3.99
CA THR A 335 8.52 17.62 -3.82
C THR A 335 8.72 18.87 -4.66
N MET A 336 7.69 19.23 -5.41
CA MET A 336 7.67 20.42 -6.25
C MET A 336 6.40 21.19 -5.95
N ARG A 337 6.53 22.48 -5.62
CA ARG A 337 5.40 23.34 -5.28
C ARG A 337 5.44 24.58 -6.16
N ASP A 338 4.36 24.81 -6.88
CA ASP A 338 4.06 26.04 -7.60
C ASP A 338 3.03 26.85 -6.80
N THR A 339 3.42 28.05 -6.38
CA THR A 339 2.55 28.98 -5.65
C THR A 339 1.98 30.08 -6.55
N GLY A 340 2.16 29.99 -7.87
CA GLY A 340 1.88 31.05 -8.85
C GLY A 340 2.96 32.15 -8.89
N VAL A 341 3.63 32.40 -7.77
CA VAL A 341 4.69 33.42 -7.64
C VAL A 341 6.09 32.84 -7.40
N SER A 342 6.19 31.56 -7.08
CA SER A 342 7.47 30.90 -6.84
C SER A 342 7.41 29.40 -7.10
N TYR A 343 8.57 28.82 -7.37
CA TYR A 343 8.79 27.38 -7.43
C TYR A 343 9.69 26.95 -6.27
N LEU A 344 9.20 26.04 -5.44
CA LEU A 344 9.99 25.35 -4.42
C LEU A 344 10.16 23.90 -4.81
N ILE A 345 11.40 23.43 -4.84
CA ILE A 345 11.74 22.03 -5.07
C ILE A 345 12.54 21.53 -3.87
N SER A 346 12.16 20.40 -3.29
CA SER A 346 12.95 19.75 -2.23
C SER A 346 13.19 18.29 -2.55
N VAL A 347 14.40 17.83 -2.26
CA VAL A 347 14.82 16.43 -2.38
C VAL A 347 14.92 15.86 -0.98
N LEU A 348 14.11 14.85 -0.72
CA LEU A 348 14.10 14.13 0.54
C LEU A 348 14.49 12.68 0.31
N THR A 349 15.22 12.06 1.22
CA THR A 349 15.68 10.69 1.05
C THR A 349 15.87 9.97 2.39
N THR A 350 15.76 8.64 2.35
CA THR A 350 16.17 7.77 3.46
C THR A 350 17.65 7.39 3.38
N GLU A 351 18.32 7.66 2.25
CA GLU A 351 19.76 7.46 2.11
C GLU A 351 20.52 8.28 3.15
N SER A 352 21.63 7.76 3.65
CA SER A 352 22.57 8.52 4.48
C SER A 352 23.52 9.33 3.60
N PRO A 353 24.09 10.44 4.10
CA PRO A 353 25.15 11.15 3.37
C PRO A 353 26.24 10.17 2.93
N PRO A 354 26.76 10.27 1.70
CA PRO A 354 26.75 11.45 0.80
C PRO A 354 25.56 11.62 -0.17
N PHE A 355 24.50 10.80 -0.11
CA PHE A 355 23.31 10.87 -0.99
C PHE A 355 23.56 10.66 -2.49
N ASP A 356 24.61 9.92 -2.86
CA ASP A 356 25.01 9.74 -4.26
C ASP A 356 23.93 9.03 -5.09
N ARG A 357 23.25 8.03 -4.51
CA ARG A 357 22.19 7.28 -5.23
C ARG A 357 20.99 8.17 -5.49
N THR A 358 20.58 8.91 -4.46
CA THR A 358 19.50 9.91 -4.54
C THR A 358 19.82 10.95 -5.60
N ARG A 359 21.06 11.48 -5.60
CA ARG A 359 21.50 12.44 -6.60
C ARG A 359 21.34 11.88 -8.01
N VAL A 360 21.90 10.70 -8.28
CA VAL A 360 21.83 10.07 -9.61
C VAL A 360 20.37 9.84 -10.04
N ALA A 361 19.52 9.33 -9.15
CA ALA A 361 18.12 9.09 -9.46
C ALA A 361 17.34 10.39 -9.75
N VAL A 362 17.55 11.44 -8.95
CA VAL A 362 16.92 12.76 -9.17
C VAL A 362 17.40 13.39 -10.48
N MET A 363 18.70 13.30 -10.81
CA MET A 363 19.25 13.81 -12.07
C MET A 363 18.58 13.16 -13.29
N ARG A 364 18.31 11.86 -13.25
CA ARG A 364 17.60 11.14 -14.32
C ARG A 364 16.16 11.63 -14.52
N VAL A 365 15.48 12.00 -13.44
CA VAL A 365 14.09 12.48 -13.49
C VAL A 365 14.00 13.94 -13.91
N VAL A 366 14.84 14.81 -13.33
CA VAL A 366 14.85 16.24 -13.63
C VAL A 366 15.43 16.52 -15.03
N GLY A 367 16.29 15.62 -15.51
CA GLY A 367 17.02 15.71 -16.77
C GLY A 367 18.40 16.31 -16.58
N GLU A 368 19.33 15.90 -17.45
CA GLU A 368 20.75 16.29 -17.40
C GLU A 368 21.00 17.75 -17.82
N HIS A 369 19.97 18.47 -18.29
CA HIS A 369 20.12 19.89 -18.59
C HIS A 369 20.54 20.66 -17.33
N PHE A 370 21.82 21.05 -17.35
CA PHE A 370 22.66 21.50 -16.26
C PHE A 370 22.13 22.66 -15.40
N THR A 371 21.01 23.30 -15.73
CA THR A 371 20.59 24.54 -15.03
C THR A 371 19.72 24.31 -13.80
N LEU A 372 18.84 23.31 -13.77
CA LEU A 372 18.00 23.06 -12.58
C LEU A 372 18.71 22.09 -11.62
N ALA A 373 19.28 21.03 -12.17
CA ALA A 373 19.96 19.99 -11.44
C ALA A 373 21.20 20.50 -10.67
N CYS A 374 22.07 21.28 -11.33
CA CYS A 374 23.23 21.87 -10.66
C CYS A 374 22.81 22.87 -9.59
N LYS A 375 21.85 23.76 -9.88
CA LYS A 375 21.35 24.73 -8.89
C LYS A 375 20.72 24.08 -7.68
N LEU A 376 19.96 23.00 -7.89
CA LEU A 376 19.38 22.21 -6.81
C LEU A 376 20.47 21.63 -5.91
N TRP A 377 21.54 21.09 -6.49
CA TRP A 377 22.62 20.48 -5.71
C TRP A 377 23.58 21.51 -5.07
N LEU A 378 23.74 22.67 -5.70
CA LEU A 378 24.50 23.82 -5.20
C LEU A 378 23.70 24.71 -4.23
N GLU A 379 22.39 24.47 -4.07
CA GLU A 379 21.47 25.29 -3.26
C GLU A 379 21.45 26.77 -3.68
N GLU A 380 21.64 27.05 -4.96
CA GLU A 380 21.61 28.41 -5.50
C GLU A 380 20.18 28.95 -5.48
N LYS A 381 19.95 30.06 -4.77
CA LYS A 381 18.66 30.76 -4.78
C LYS A 381 18.54 31.70 -5.98
N GLU A 382 17.38 31.71 -6.60
CA GLU A 382 17.03 32.69 -7.64
C GLU A 382 15.99 33.67 -7.12
N GLU A 383 16.46 34.77 -6.54
CA GLU A 383 15.58 35.84 -6.06
C GLU A 383 15.59 36.96 -7.11
N GLU A 384 14.42 37.46 -7.51
CA GLU A 384 14.39 38.76 -8.19
C GLU A 384 15.08 39.79 -7.29
N PRO A 385 15.93 40.69 -7.85
CA PRO A 385 16.47 41.78 -7.05
C PRO A 385 15.28 42.47 -6.41
N ALA A 386 15.27 42.55 -5.08
CA ALA A 386 14.16 43.14 -4.35
C ALA A 386 13.82 44.46 -5.04
N MET A 387 12.68 44.51 -5.74
CA MET A 387 12.16 45.78 -6.20
C MET A 387 12.07 46.59 -4.91
N LYS A 388 12.89 47.64 -4.80
CA LYS A 388 12.69 48.66 -3.80
C LYS A 388 11.34 49.28 -4.14
N LEU A 389 10.27 48.63 -3.68
CA LEU A 389 8.95 49.20 -3.72
C LEU A 389 9.10 50.52 -2.97
N PRO A 390 8.75 51.66 -3.59
CA PRO A 390 8.75 52.93 -2.88
C PRO A 390 7.93 52.73 -1.62
N SER A 391 8.42 53.24 -0.49
CA SER A 391 7.82 53.08 0.83
C SER A 391 6.40 53.64 0.85
N SER A 392 5.43 52.86 0.42
CA SER A 392 4.01 53.15 0.57
C SER A 392 3.51 52.36 1.77
N ALA A 393 3.01 53.11 2.74
CA ALA A 393 2.49 52.64 3.99
C ALA A 393 1.35 51.62 3.80
N GLY A 394 1.34 50.57 4.63
CA GLY A 394 0.09 49.95 5.08
C GLY A 394 -0.49 48.79 4.26
N ILE A 395 0.32 47.83 3.78
CA ILE A 395 -0.22 46.53 3.36
C ILE A 395 0.26 45.45 4.33
N ALA A 396 -0.70 44.88 5.06
CA ALA A 396 -0.49 43.83 6.06
C ALA A 396 -0.05 42.52 5.40
N TRP A 397 1.09 41.99 5.81
CA TRP A 397 1.61 40.69 5.37
C TRP A 397 0.87 39.56 6.11
N MET A 398 0.22 38.66 5.36
CA MET A 398 -0.21 37.35 5.87
C MET A 398 1.01 36.49 6.14
N VAL A 399 1.18 36.11 7.41
CA VAL A 399 2.19 35.14 7.86
C VAL A 399 1.78 33.75 7.37
N PHE A 400 2.46 33.22 6.35
CA PHE A 400 2.33 31.82 5.96
C PHE A 400 2.99 30.92 7.02
N GLY A 401 2.19 30.00 7.59
CA GLY A 401 2.62 29.01 8.56
C GLY A 401 3.68 28.04 8.03
N GLY A 402 4.95 28.37 8.28
CA GLY A 402 5.94 27.51 8.92
C GLY A 402 6.21 26.11 8.35
N LEU A 403 6.97 26.04 7.25
CA LEU A 403 8.02 25.02 7.14
C LEU A 403 9.31 25.64 7.71
N ARG A 404 9.51 25.57 9.04
CA ARG A 404 10.81 25.93 9.63
C ARG A 404 11.77 24.78 9.36
N VAL A 405 12.60 24.93 8.34
CA VAL A 405 13.77 24.07 8.15
C VAL A 405 14.75 24.40 9.28
N HIS A 406 14.76 23.60 10.35
CA HIS A 406 15.83 23.65 11.34
C HIS A 406 17.12 23.14 10.70
N ARG A 407 17.98 24.06 10.23
CA ARG A 407 19.37 23.75 9.89
C ARG A 407 20.09 23.35 11.18
N HIS A 408 20.30 22.06 11.39
CA HIS A 408 21.28 21.57 12.35
C HIS A 408 22.66 21.93 11.81
N ARG A 409 23.24 23.02 12.32
CA ARG A 409 24.63 23.42 12.04
C ARG A 409 25.52 22.44 12.82
N THR A 410 26.08 21.43 12.17
CA THR A 410 27.11 20.58 12.77
C THR A 410 28.35 21.44 13.02
N GLY A 411 28.57 21.79 14.28
CA GLY A 411 29.75 22.54 14.70
C GLY A 411 31.00 21.68 14.55
N ASN A 412 31.98 22.19 13.80
CA ASN A 412 33.37 21.76 13.81
C ASN A 412 33.89 21.72 15.26
N ARG A 413 34.07 20.53 15.84
CA ARG A 413 34.96 20.36 16.98
C ARG A 413 36.39 20.34 16.46
N ARG A 414 37.13 21.42 16.73
CA ARG A 414 38.59 21.43 16.71
C ARG A 414 39.08 20.41 17.75
N TRP A 415 39.90 19.48 17.32
CA TRP A 415 40.82 18.78 18.21
C TRP A 415 41.93 19.76 18.55
N GLY A 416 42.04 20.13 19.82
CA GLY A 416 43.23 20.74 20.39
C GLY A 416 44.20 19.63 20.80
N VAL A 417 45.48 19.90 20.54
CA VAL A 417 46.66 19.06 20.85
C VAL A 417 46.73 18.68 22.31
#